data_AF-A0A4Q7Y7J8-F1
#
_entry.id   AF-A0A4Q7Y7J8-F1
#
_cell.length_a   1.000
_cell.length_b   1.000
_cell.length_c   1.000
_cell.angle_alpha   90.00
_cell.angle_beta   90.00
_cell.angle_gamma   90.00
#
_symmetry.space_group_name_H-M   'P 1'
#
loop_
_entity.id
_entity.type
_entity.pdbx_description
1 polymer ?
#
loop_
_entity_poly.entity_id
_entity_poly.type
_entity_poly.pdbx_seq_one_letter_code
_entity_poly.pdbx_strand_id
1 'polypeptide(L)'
;MSRPAPLPAGPAADARATLPEAETTAFDRLAHAVLASPSAPLGPVLRARLPGTAGVRWLRQENLPPTARPAALTAAQWLSLFGCWTSASRAPGSGGAAARRNGGRPSTHGHAPGAAAIPRWGQ
;
A
#
# COMPACT_ATOMS: atom_id res chain seq x y z
N MET A 1 -19.74 22.09 -8.23
CA MET A 1 -19.00 21.13 -7.39
C MET A 1 -19.45 19.73 -7.75
N SER A 2 -18.58 18.94 -8.37
CA SER A 2 -18.91 17.57 -8.80
C SER A 2 -19.04 16.67 -7.59
N ARG A 3 -20.27 16.23 -7.29
CA ARG A 3 -20.49 15.16 -6.30
C ARG A 3 -19.79 13.90 -6.81
N PRO A 4 -18.96 13.24 -6.00
CA PRO A 4 -18.50 11.88 -6.31
C PRO A 4 -19.73 11.02 -6.61
N ALA A 5 -19.69 10.25 -7.70
CA ALA A 5 -20.81 9.38 -8.06
C ALA A 5 -21.16 8.47 -6.87
N PRO A 6 -22.46 8.27 -6.57
CA PRO A 6 -22.87 7.37 -5.50
C PRO A 6 -22.25 5.99 -5.70
N LEU A 7 -21.71 5.39 -4.63
CA LEU A 7 -21.31 3.99 -4.68
C LEU A 7 -22.55 3.16 -5.04
N PRO A 8 -22.42 2.16 -5.93
CA PRO A 8 -23.52 1.24 -6.20
C PRO A 8 -23.98 0.57 -4.90
N ALA A 9 -25.28 0.40 -4.75
CA ALA A 9 -25.89 -0.22 -3.58
C ALA A 9 -25.22 -1.59 -3.30
N GLY A 10 -24.82 -1.82 -2.06
CA GLY A 10 -24.11 -3.03 -1.65
C GLY A 10 -23.25 -2.84 -0.40
N PRO A 11 -22.46 -3.86 -0.01
CA PRO A 11 -21.72 -3.88 1.26
C PRO A 11 -20.75 -2.71 1.46
N ALA A 12 -20.25 -2.11 0.37
CA ALA A 12 -19.41 -0.91 0.42
C ALA A 12 -20.20 0.35 0.82
N ALA A 13 -21.47 0.45 0.41
CA ALA A 13 -22.35 1.55 0.80
C ALA A 13 -22.76 1.42 2.28
N ASP A 14 -23.02 0.21 2.77
CA ASP A 14 -23.27 -0.05 4.20
C ASP A 14 -22.06 0.34 5.05
N ALA A 15 -20.84 -0.05 4.63
CA ALA A 15 -19.61 0.39 5.29
C ALA A 15 -19.48 1.92 5.31
N ARG A 16 -19.74 2.60 4.19
CA ARG A 16 -19.72 4.07 4.10
C ARG A 16 -20.70 4.72 5.09
N ALA A 17 -21.89 4.15 5.27
CA ALA A 17 -22.90 4.68 6.19
C ALA A 17 -22.47 4.63 7.67
N THR A 18 -21.52 3.76 8.02
CA THR A 18 -20.97 3.66 9.38
C THR A 18 -19.80 4.61 9.63
N LEU A 19 -19.22 5.22 8.58
CA LEU A 19 -18.05 6.07 8.70
C LEU A 19 -18.41 7.55 9.01
N PRO A 20 -17.57 8.26 9.77
CA PRO A 20 -17.69 9.71 9.93
C PRO A 20 -17.59 10.43 8.57
N GLU A 21 -18.31 11.53 8.39
CA GLU A 21 -18.34 12.29 7.14
C GLU A 21 -16.93 12.68 6.65
N ALA A 22 -16.03 13.02 7.57
CA ALA A 22 -14.62 13.33 7.28
C ALA A 22 -13.86 12.19 6.58
N GLU A 23 -14.23 10.93 6.84
CA GLU A 23 -13.56 9.76 6.25
C GLU A 23 -14.28 9.23 5.00
N THR A 24 -15.55 9.60 4.78
CA THR A 24 -16.35 9.13 3.63
C THR A 24 -15.69 9.44 2.28
N THR A 25 -15.11 10.63 2.11
CA THR A 25 -14.45 11.02 0.85
C THR A 25 -13.21 10.17 0.57
N ALA A 26 -12.45 9.83 1.60
CA ALA A 26 -11.28 8.96 1.45
C ALA A 26 -11.70 7.52 1.14
N PHE A 27 -12.77 7.05 1.80
CA PHE A 27 -13.37 5.74 1.54
C PHE A 27 -13.89 5.63 0.11
N ASP A 28 -14.63 6.63 -0.39
CA ASP A 28 -15.15 6.64 -1.77
C ASP A 28 -14.00 6.54 -2.80
N ARG A 29 -12.87 7.22 -2.57
CA ARG A 29 -11.70 7.12 -3.46
C ARG A 29 -11.12 5.70 -3.48
N LEU A 30 -11.02 5.04 -2.32
CA LEU A 30 -10.55 3.66 -2.22
C LEU A 30 -11.55 2.71 -2.90
N ALA A 31 -12.83 2.82 -2.57
CA ALA A 31 -13.88 1.98 -3.12
C ALA A 31 -13.96 2.12 -4.64
N HIS A 32 -13.91 3.34 -5.17
CA HIS A 32 -13.88 3.57 -6.61
C HIS A 32 -12.65 2.95 -7.27
N ALA A 33 -11.47 3.08 -6.65
CA ALA A 33 -10.23 2.51 -7.17
C ALA A 33 -10.24 0.97 -7.21
N VAL A 34 -10.89 0.32 -6.25
CA VAL A 34 -11.03 -1.14 -6.17
C VAL A 34 -12.15 -1.64 -7.11
N LEU A 35 -13.28 -0.92 -7.16
CA LEU A 35 -14.43 -1.25 -8.01
C LEU A 35 -14.24 -0.87 -9.48
N ALA A 36 -13.21 -0.08 -9.84
CA ALA A 36 -12.84 0.16 -11.23
C ALA A 36 -12.42 -1.13 -11.96
N SER A 37 -12.10 -2.20 -11.24
CA SER A 37 -11.78 -3.51 -11.81
C SER A 37 -12.49 -4.62 -11.03
N PRO A 38 -13.84 -4.72 -11.12
CA PRO A 38 -14.64 -5.57 -10.24
C PRO A 38 -14.45 -7.06 -10.54
N SER A 39 -13.97 -7.40 -11.74
CA SER A 39 -13.64 -8.78 -12.14
C SER A 39 -12.17 -9.14 -11.85
N ALA A 40 -11.34 -8.18 -11.47
CA ALA A 40 -9.94 -8.44 -11.19
C ALA A 40 -9.77 -9.08 -9.81
N PRO A 41 -8.77 -9.96 -9.64
CA PRO A 41 -8.43 -10.50 -8.33
C PRO A 41 -8.00 -9.39 -7.37
N LEU A 42 -8.46 -9.46 -6.11
CA LEU A 42 -8.13 -8.47 -5.09
C LEU A 42 -6.62 -8.34 -4.84
N GLY A 43 -5.85 -9.43 -4.92
CA GLY A 43 -4.41 -9.41 -4.65
C GLY A 43 -3.62 -8.37 -5.46
N PRO A 44 -3.65 -8.44 -6.81
CA PRO A 44 -3.01 -7.44 -7.67
C PRO A 44 -3.55 -6.02 -7.48
N VAL A 45 -4.87 -5.86 -7.32
CA VAL A 45 -5.50 -4.55 -7.10
C VAL A 45 -4.99 -3.92 -5.80
N LEU A 46 -4.94 -4.69 -4.72
CA LEU A 46 -4.44 -4.23 -3.43
C LEU A 46 -2.94 -3.92 -3.47
N ARG A 47 -2.12 -4.71 -4.18
CA ARG A 47 -0.69 -4.40 -4.37
C ARG A 47 -0.45 -3.08 -5.10
N ALA A 48 -1.34 -2.68 -6.01
CA ALA A 48 -1.24 -1.41 -6.71
C ALA A 48 -1.65 -0.20 -5.83
N ARG A 49 -2.39 -0.43 -4.74
CA ARG A 49 -2.93 0.64 -3.88
C ARG A 49 -2.29 0.72 -2.50
N LEU A 50 -1.73 -0.39 -2.01
CA LEU A 50 -1.09 -0.49 -0.70
C LEU A 50 0.41 -0.71 -0.86
N PRO A 51 1.25 0.01 -0.11
CA PRO A 51 2.70 -0.16 -0.20
C PRO A 51 3.14 -1.55 0.28
N GLY A 52 4.09 -2.12 -0.46
CA GLY A 52 4.77 -3.36 -0.11
C GLY A 52 3.83 -4.55 0.08
N THR A 53 3.86 -5.15 1.27
CA THR A 53 3.10 -6.36 1.60
C THR A 53 1.82 -6.09 2.38
N ALA A 54 1.42 -4.83 2.60
CA ALA A 54 0.27 -4.49 3.43
C ALA A 54 -1.03 -5.15 2.90
N GLY A 55 -1.27 -5.11 1.60
CA GLY A 55 -2.44 -5.78 0.99
C GLY A 55 -2.43 -7.30 1.16
N VAL A 56 -1.27 -7.95 1.07
CA VAL A 56 -1.14 -9.40 1.27
C VAL A 56 -1.32 -9.78 2.75
N ARG A 57 -0.78 -8.96 3.66
CA ARG A 57 -0.96 -9.16 5.11
C ARG A 57 -2.43 -9.04 5.51
N TRP A 58 -3.13 -8.04 4.97
CA TRP A 58 -4.56 -7.86 5.20
C TRP A 58 -5.39 -9.04 4.66
N LEU A 59 -5.12 -9.51 3.42
CA LEU A 59 -5.79 -10.70 2.88
C LEU A 59 -5.61 -11.94 3.76
N ARG A 60 -4.39 -12.15 4.29
CA ARG A 60 -4.11 -13.25 5.22
C ARG A 60 -4.85 -13.08 6.55
N GLN A 61 -4.94 -11.86 7.06
CA GLN A 61 -5.65 -11.56 8.32
C GLN A 61 -7.15 -11.82 8.20
N GLU A 62 -7.77 -11.40 7.09
CA GLU A 62 -9.20 -11.61 6.82
C GLU A 62 -9.51 -13.03 6.28
N ASN A 63 -8.49 -13.90 6.22
CA ASN A 63 -8.59 -15.25 5.67
C ASN A 63 -9.19 -15.31 4.25
N LEU A 64 -8.87 -14.31 3.42
CA LEU A 64 -9.36 -14.18 2.05
C LEU A 64 -8.34 -14.71 1.04
N PRO A 65 -8.77 -15.46 0.02
CA PRO A 65 -7.87 -15.84 -1.06
C PRO A 65 -7.49 -14.60 -1.89
N PRO A 66 -6.27 -14.53 -2.46
CA PRO A 66 -5.84 -13.40 -3.30
C PRO A 66 -6.65 -13.28 -4.60
N THR A 67 -7.38 -14.34 -4.97
CA THR A 67 -8.32 -14.40 -6.09
C THR A 67 -9.74 -13.96 -5.72
N ALA A 68 -9.99 -13.59 -4.45
CA ALA A 68 -11.26 -13.07 -4.02
C ALA A 68 -11.64 -11.84 -4.86
N ARG A 69 -12.94 -11.71 -5.13
CA ARG A 69 -13.49 -10.61 -5.91
C ARG A 69 -13.85 -9.45 -4.98
N PRO A 70 -13.66 -8.19 -5.41
CA PRO A 70 -14.09 -7.03 -4.64
C PRO A 70 -15.57 -7.05 -4.23
N ALA A 71 -16.44 -7.58 -5.09
CA ALA A 71 -17.87 -7.68 -4.84
C ALA A 71 -18.24 -8.71 -3.75
N ALA A 72 -17.32 -9.62 -3.39
CA ALA A 72 -17.56 -10.62 -2.34
C ALA A 72 -17.22 -10.09 -0.93
N LEU A 73 -16.68 -8.88 -0.82
CA LEU A 73 -16.32 -8.28 0.46
C LEU A 73 -17.57 -7.86 1.24
N THR A 74 -17.61 -8.22 2.52
CA THR A 74 -18.65 -7.76 3.44
C THR A 74 -18.40 -6.32 3.89
N ALA A 75 -19.41 -5.67 4.48
CA ALA A 75 -19.27 -4.31 5.00
C ALA A 75 -18.15 -4.20 6.05
N ALA A 76 -18.03 -5.19 6.95
CA ALA A 76 -16.96 -5.25 7.94
C ALA A 76 -15.56 -5.35 7.30
N GLN A 77 -15.42 -6.14 6.22
CA GLN A 77 -14.16 -6.26 5.50
C GLN A 77 -13.79 -4.96 4.78
N TRP A 78 -14.76 -4.23 4.25
CA TRP A 78 -14.52 -2.89 3.68
C TRP A 78 -14.00 -1.90 4.71
N LEU A 79 -14.54 -1.91 5.93
CA LEU A 79 -14.05 -1.06 7.03
C LEU A 79 -12.63 -1.46 7.49
N SER A 80 -12.38 -2.76 7.65
CA SER A 80 -11.05 -3.31 7.97
C SER A 80 -10.01 -2.90 6.92
N LEU A 81 -10.37 -3.01 5.63
CA LEU A 81 -9.53 -2.60 4.52
C LEU A 81 -9.23 -1.09 4.56
N PHE A 82 -10.25 -0.27 4.81
CA PHE A 82 -10.10 1.18 4.92
C PHE A 82 -9.18 1.57 6.09
N GLY A 83 -9.32 0.93 7.24
CA GLY A 83 -8.41 1.10 8.39
C GLY A 83 -6.96 0.72 8.05
N CYS A 84 -6.75 -0.40 7.36
CA CYS A 84 -5.44 -0.82 6.89
C CYS A 84 -4.83 0.20 5.90
N TRP A 85 -5.62 0.66 4.94
CA TRP A 85 -5.21 1.62 3.93
C TRP A 85 -4.90 3.00 4.52
N THR A 86 -5.74 3.51 5.41
CA THR A 86 -5.50 4.81 6.08
C THR A 86 -4.26 4.76 6.98
N SER A 87 -4.03 3.64 7.68
CA SER A 87 -2.82 3.43 8.49
C SER A 87 -1.56 3.35 7.62
N ALA A 88 -1.63 2.65 6.49
CA ALA A 88 -0.52 2.54 5.54
C ALA A 88 -0.25 3.86 4.80
N SER A 89 -1.28 4.66 4.55
CA SER A 89 -1.18 5.96 3.86
C SER A 89 -0.69 7.07 4.80
N ARG A 90 -1.03 7.01 6.10
CA ARG A 90 -0.56 7.97 7.11
C ARG A 90 0.87 7.68 7.58
N ALA A 91 1.36 6.45 7.45
CA ALA A 91 2.74 6.14 7.77
C ALA A 91 3.65 6.82 6.73
N PRO A 92 4.48 7.82 7.10
CA PRO A 92 5.47 8.36 6.20
C PRO A 92 6.52 7.27 5.96
N GLY A 93 6.40 6.57 4.83
CA GLY A 93 7.43 5.69 4.29
C GLY A 93 7.90 4.55 5.21
N SER A 94 7.13 3.48 5.33
CA SER A 94 7.72 2.15 5.54
C SER A 94 8.19 1.53 4.20
N GLY A 95 8.76 2.37 3.32
CA GLY A 95 9.64 1.93 2.25
C GLY A 95 11.01 1.64 2.85
N GLY A 96 11.19 0.45 3.43
CA GLY A 96 12.42 0.19 4.18
C GLY A 96 12.60 -1.23 4.70
N ALA A 97 12.17 -2.25 3.96
CA ALA A 97 12.56 -3.64 4.24
C ALA A 97 13.20 -4.28 3.00
N ALA A 98 14.14 -3.57 2.36
CA ALA A 98 15.08 -4.15 1.40
C ALA A 98 16.49 -3.54 1.47
N ALA A 99 16.79 -2.67 2.45
CA ALA A 99 18.16 -2.35 2.79
C ALA A 99 18.66 -3.43 3.75
N ARG A 100 19.12 -4.56 3.19
CA ARG A 100 20.02 -5.46 3.91
C ARG A 100 21.27 -4.63 4.24
N ARG A 101 21.25 -3.98 5.40
CA ARG A 101 22.45 -3.43 6.02
C ARG A 101 23.30 -4.62 6.41
N ASN A 102 24.15 -5.04 5.48
CA ASN A 102 25.28 -5.92 5.75
C ASN A 102 26.30 -5.11 6.56
N GLY A 103 25.95 -4.81 7.81
CA GLY A 103 26.88 -4.33 8.82
C GLY A 103 27.63 -5.54 9.34
N GLY A 104 28.85 -5.76 8.85
CA GLY A 104 29.61 -6.95 9.17
C GLY A 104 31.08 -6.89 8.78
N ARG A 105 31.81 -5.88 9.25
CA ARG A 105 33.23 -5.89 9.70
C ARG A 105 33.91 -4.53 9.47
N PRO A 106 34.38 -3.83 10.52
CA PRO A 106 35.58 -3.03 10.41
C PRO A 106 36.78 -3.97 10.59
N SER A 107 37.42 -4.37 9.48
CA SER A 107 38.74 -5.01 9.55
C SER A 107 39.81 -3.94 9.50
N THR A 108 40.47 -3.79 10.65
CA THR A 108 41.74 -3.12 10.90
C THR A 108 42.78 -3.38 9.82
N HIS A 109 43.19 -2.33 9.09
CA HIS A 109 44.60 -2.07 8.81
C HIS A 109 44.80 -0.62 8.37
N GLY A 110 45.73 0.06 9.05
CA GLY A 110 46.31 1.31 8.58
C GLY A 110 47.24 1.09 7.39
N HIS A 111 47.97 2.15 7.06
CA HIS A 111 48.93 2.31 5.95
C HIS A 111 48.24 2.64 4.60
N ALA A 112 48.50 3.74 3.89
CA ALA A 112 49.58 4.73 3.95
C ALA A 112 49.12 6.07 3.33
N PRO A 113 49.78 7.21 3.66
CA PRO A 113 49.54 8.50 3.02
C PRO A 113 50.37 8.63 1.73
N GLY A 114 49.73 9.11 0.65
CA GLY A 114 50.41 9.66 -0.52
C GLY A 114 50.03 9.02 -1.85
N ALA A 115 49.31 9.77 -2.68
CA ALA A 115 49.66 10.01 -4.08
C ALA A 115 48.55 10.85 -4.73
N ALA A 116 48.96 11.94 -5.35
CA ALA A 116 48.13 12.94 -6.01
C ALA A 116 47.60 12.48 -7.38
N ALA A 117 46.42 13.01 -7.74
CA ALA A 117 45.99 13.44 -9.09
C ALA A 117 45.86 12.32 -10.18
N ILE A 118 45.02 12.33 -11.23
CA ILE A 118 44.36 13.34 -12.08
C ILE A 118 43.15 12.63 -12.76
N PRO A 119 42.01 13.29 -13.07
CA PRO A 119 40.95 12.73 -13.91
C PRO A 119 41.28 12.87 -15.41
N ARG A 120 41.06 11.83 -16.21
CA ARG A 120 41.11 11.92 -17.68
C ARG A 120 39.79 11.46 -18.29
N TRP A 121 39.02 12.44 -18.77
CA TRP A 121 37.92 12.28 -19.71
C TRP A 121 38.47 12.28 -21.13
N GLY A 122 37.92 11.43 -22.02
CA GLY A 122 38.03 11.62 -23.48
C GLY A 122 38.55 10.41 -24.26
N GLN A 123 37.63 9.76 -24.98
CA GLN A 123 37.85 9.11 -26.27
C GLN A 123 37.02 9.90 -27.28
#